data_AF-A0AAE4NWU4-F1
#
_entry.id   AF-A0AAE4NWU4-F1
#
_cell.length_a   1.000
_cell.length_b   1.000
_cell.length_c   1.000
_cell.angle_alpha   90.00
_cell.angle_beta   90.00
_cell.angle_gamma   90.00
#
_symmetry.space_group_name_H-M   'P 1'
#
loop_
_entity.id
_entity.type
_entity.pdbx_description
1 polymer ?
#
loop_
_entity_poly.entity_id
_entity_poly.type
_entity_poly.pdbx_seq_one_letter_code
_entity_poly.pdbx_strand_id
1 'polypeptide(L)'
;MGLMIGSDEGDITFVGKKGTFIARIGVAVSVSNKYFDTYLQAYRKFFEGLKDDRGIKTPRWIFSSSDLRGYLIGREGDPTKYLLFMKNFVDEVVVPNKVTTNFVFASFGVKEVSMPNGVQKSVMAFLKNVLKSYFAYIPAWVVVSRLNNPKAKAKVYIDNFNPSPKTKAWDELLKHVAELKIIPNGDKVNPLVSTADLLLRYIKESILLSKWRLDVDTLIRNLPSLGFPVELLKVYHVGKKALSKIVPTSTENDILPQNWYPRPLIYVIKEDLFQKDEEQRLIEQSPVFEYLLRHASKVGGSIKFLALQGGSGGDIDDLRKNGGIVVSLGPHGSGMGEYLVRLGFPVTHLQISELVSKYGG
;
A
#
# COMPACT_ATOMS: atom_id res chain seq x y z
N MET A 1 19.96 15.63 1.31
CA MET A 1 18.64 15.69 1.97
C MET A 1 17.93 14.38 1.67
N GLY A 2 17.48 13.65 2.70
CA GLY A 2 16.77 12.38 2.52
C GLY A 2 15.32 12.61 2.06
N LEU A 3 14.79 11.63 1.32
CA LEU A 3 13.42 11.60 0.81
C LEU A 3 12.75 10.31 1.28
N MET A 4 11.52 10.40 1.76
CA MET A 4 10.66 9.26 2.04
C MET A 4 9.57 9.16 0.99
N ILE A 5 9.28 7.96 0.51
CA ILE A 5 8.29 7.70 -0.54
C ILE A 5 7.33 6.61 -0.06
N GLY A 6 6.02 6.87 -0.13
CA GLY A 6 4.97 5.87 -0.01
C GLY A 6 4.35 5.61 -1.38
N SER A 7 4.02 4.37 -1.72
CA SER A 7 3.46 4.01 -3.02
C SER A 7 2.30 3.04 -2.87
N ASP A 8 1.25 3.26 -3.65
CA ASP A 8 0.10 2.38 -3.79
C ASP A 8 -0.38 2.30 -5.27
N GLU A 9 -1.11 1.23 -5.60
CA GLU A 9 -1.61 0.92 -6.93
C GLU A 9 -3.12 0.69 -7.02
N GLY A 10 -3.62 0.80 -8.25
CA GLY A 10 -4.96 0.40 -8.60
C GLY A 10 -5.12 0.29 -10.11
N ASP A 11 -6.37 0.24 -10.53
CA ASP A 11 -6.74 0.27 -11.94
C ASP A 11 -7.87 1.25 -12.19
N ILE A 12 -7.95 1.73 -13.42
CA ILE A 12 -9.09 2.49 -13.92
C ILE A 12 -9.57 1.85 -15.21
N THR A 13 -10.89 1.69 -15.29
CA THR A 13 -11.56 1.06 -16.42
C THR A 13 -12.57 2.04 -16.99
N PHE A 14 -12.47 2.31 -18.29
CA PHE A 14 -13.46 3.08 -19.03
C PHE A 14 -14.18 2.18 -20.02
N VAL A 15 -15.50 2.12 -19.94
CA VAL A 15 -16.33 1.35 -20.87
C VAL A 15 -16.89 2.31 -21.91
N GLY A 16 -16.52 2.13 -23.17
CA GLY A 16 -16.98 2.94 -24.30
C GLY A 16 -17.63 2.09 -25.39
N LYS A 17 -18.23 2.75 -26.38
CA LYS A 17 -18.88 2.08 -27.53
C LYS A 17 -17.94 1.15 -28.32
N LYS A 18 -16.62 1.43 -28.30
CA LYS A 18 -15.58 0.67 -29.01
C LYS A 18 -14.88 -0.38 -28.13
N GLY A 19 -15.41 -0.65 -26.95
CA GLY A 19 -14.88 -1.62 -26.00
C GLY A 19 -14.37 -1.00 -24.70
N THR A 20 -13.63 -1.81 -23.95
CA THR A 20 -13.14 -1.48 -22.61
C THR A 20 -11.69 -1.05 -22.67
N PHE A 21 -11.40 0.17 -22.21
CA PHE A 21 -10.04 0.64 -21.97
C PHE A 21 -9.69 0.41 -20.50
N ILE A 22 -8.52 -0.19 -20.25
CA ILE A 22 -8.00 -0.39 -18.90
C ILE A 22 -6.61 0.23 -18.83
N ALA A 23 -6.35 0.93 -17.73
CA ALA A 23 -5.02 1.36 -17.36
C ALA A 23 -4.74 0.97 -15.91
N ARG A 24 -3.48 0.64 -15.64
CA ARG A 24 -2.97 0.60 -14.28
C ARG A 24 -2.67 2.02 -13.83
N ILE A 25 -3.06 2.36 -12.62
CA ILE A 25 -2.80 3.67 -12.03
C ILE A 25 -2.14 3.47 -10.68
N GLY A 26 -1.37 4.45 -10.23
CA GLY A 26 -0.73 4.41 -8.92
C GLY A 26 -0.32 5.80 -8.51
N VAL A 27 -0.12 5.98 -7.21
CA VAL A 27 0.39 7.23 -6.65
C VAL A 27 1.63 6.89 -5.85
N ALA A 28 2.69 7.67 -6.07
CA ALA A 28 3.80 7.74 -5.14
C ALA A 28 3.79 9.11 -4.47
N VAL A 29 3.61 9.15 -3.16
CA VAL A 29 3.77 10.38 -2.37
C VAL A 29 5.20 10.50 -1.91
N SER A 30 5.79 11.69 -1.96
CA SER A 30 7.14 11.92 -1.48
C SER A 30 7.23 13.10 -0.53
N VAL A 31 7.96 12.90 0.56
CA VAL A 31 8.12 13.88 1.66
C VAL A 31 9.59 13.94 2.00
N SER A 32 10.16 15.14 2.07
CA SER A 32 11.54 15.30 2.54
C SER A 32 11.62 14.92 4.03
N ASN A 33 12.71 14.27 4.45
CA ASN A 33 12.90 13.87 5.86
C ASN A 33 12.67 15.03 6.84
N LYS A 34 13.01 16.28 6.45
CA LYS A 34 12.83 17.47 7.31
C LYS A 34 11.36 17.83 7.59
N TYR A 35 10.42 17.37 6.77
CA TYR A 35 8.98 17.64 6.91
C TYR A 35 8.20 16.39 7.33
N PHE A 36 8.87 15.25 7.55
CA PHE A 36 8.17 14.00 7.82
C PHE A 36 7.44 14.02 9.16
N ASP A 37 8.07 14.55 10.21
CA ASP A 37 7.45 14.60 11.54
C ASP A 37 6.26 15.56 11.59
N THR A 38 6.36 16.72 10.93
CA THR A 38 5.24 17.67 10.82
C THR A 38 4.09 17.10 10.01
N TYR A 39 4.39 16.42 8.89
CA TYR A 39 3.41 15.66 8.11
C TYR A 39 2.70 14.62 8.98
N LEU A 40 3.44 13.83 9.74
CA LEU A 40 2.88 12.76 10.57
C LEU A 40 1.96 13.31 11.67
N GLN A 41 2.32 14.43 12.29
CA GLN A 41 1.49 15.11 13.28
C GLN A 41 0.20 15.65 12.64
N ALA A 42 0.29 16.34 11.50
CA ALA A 42 -0.86 16.85 10.78
C ALA A 42 -1.81 15.73 10.34
N TYR A 43 -1.27 14.64 9.78
CA TYR A 43 -2.02 13.46 9.40
C TYR A 43 -2.81 12.88 10.59
N ARG A 44 -2.14 12.68 11.74
CA ARG A 44 -2.79 12.14 12.95
C ARG A 44 -3.88 13.07 13.45
N LYS A 45 -3.59 14.37 13.56
CA LYS A 45 -4.56 15.37 14.03
C LYS A 45 -5.81 15.41 13.14
N PHE A 46 -5.62 15.37 11.83
CA PHE A 46 -6.72 15.37 10.86
C PHE A 46 -7.64 14.16 11.05
N PHE A 47 -7.07 12.97 11.24
CA PHE A 47 -7.87 11.76 11.44
C PHE A 47 -8.47 11.63 12.85
N GLU A 48 -7.86 12.20 13.90
CA GLU A 48 -8.55 12.33 15.18
C GLU A 48 -9.78 13.24 15.07
N GLY A 49 -9.68 14.36 14.32
CA GLY A 49 -10.84 15.21 14.02
C GLY A 49 -11.96 14.44 13.31
N LEU A 50 -11.63 13.60 12.32
CA LEU A 50 -12.62 12.71 11.69
C LEU A 50 -13.31 11.79 12.70
N LYS A 51 -12.55 11.20 13.64
CA LYS A 51 -13.13 10.30 14.63
C LYS A 51 -14.09 11.04 15.56
N ASP A 52 -13.71 12.22 16.03
CA ASP A 52 -14.53 13.03 16.91
C ASP A 52 -15.84 13.45 16.19
N ASP A 53 -15.72 13.97 14.97
CA ASP A 53 -16.86 14.43 14.16
C ASP A 53 -17.86 13.31 13.82
N ARG A 54 -17.38 12.07 13.71
CA ARG A 54 -18.17 10.90 13.28
C ARG A 54 -18.44 9.89 14.39
N GLY A 55 -17.97 10.15 15.61
CA GLY A 55 -18.06 9.20 16.72
C GLY A 55 -17.41 7.84 16.43
N ILE A 56 -16.35 7.80 15.61
CA ILE A 56 -15.68 6.55 15.23
C ILE A 56 -14.80 6.09 16.40
N LYS A 57 -15.20 4.97 17.02
CA LYS A 57 -14.47 4.35 18.12
C LYS A 57 -13.41 3.38 17.57
N THR A 58 -12.24 3.90 17.24
CA THR A 58 -11.08 3.09 16.85
C THR A 58 -9.78 3.62 17.48
N PRO A 59 -8.89 2.73 17.95
CA PRO A 59 -7.58 3.13 18.43
C PRO A 59 -6.62 3.50 17.29
N ARG A 60 -6.95 3.22 16.02
CA ARG A 60 -6.06 3.45 14.87
C ARG A 60 -5.87 4.93 14.56
N TRP A 61 -4.73 5.26 13.98
CA TRP A 61 -4.47 6.59 13.42
C TRP A 61 -4.44 6.61 11.90
N ILE A 62 -4.36 5.45 11.28
CA ILE A 62 -4.13 5.30 9.85
C ILE A 62 -5.37 4.66 9.26
N PHE A 63 -5.90 5.34 8.25
CA PHE A 63 -7.13 4.98 7.56
C PHE A 63 -6.83 4.75 6.09
N SER A 64 -7.33 3.66 5.54
CA SER A 64 -7.30 3.41 4.10
C SER A 64 -8.43 4.18 3.41
N SER A 65 -8.35 4.29 2.10
CA SER A 65 -9.43 4.80 1.26
C SER A 65 -10.69 3.95 1.37
N SER A 66 -10.54 2.63 1.60
CA SER A 66 -11.68 1.74 1.84
C SER A 66 -12.37 2.03 3.18
N ASP A 67 -11.62 2.31 4.25
CA ASP A 67 -12.19 2.74 5.54
C ASP A 67 -13.03 4.01 5.37
N LEU A 68 -12.44 5.04 4.76
CA LEU A 68 -13.11 6.34 4.59
C LEU A 68 -14.35 6.25 3.73
N ARG A 69 -14.33 5.42 2.68
CA ARG A 69 -15.53 5.19 1.88
C ARG A 69 -16.64 4.56 2.72
N GLY A 70 -16.30 3.59 3.58
CA GLY A 70 -17.27 2.97 4.49
C GLY A 70 -17.93 3.98 5.43
N TYR A 71 -17.19 4.99 5.88
CA TYR A 71 -17.72 6.02 6.78
C TYR A 71 -18.43 7.19 6.08
N LEU A 72 -18.01 7.53 4.86
CA LEU A 72 -18.39 8.78 4.19
C LEU A 72 -19.32 8.59 3.00
N ILE A 73 -19.35 7.41 2.38
CA ILE A 73 -20.27 7.08 1.30
C ILE A 73 -21.44 6.31 1.91
N GLY A 74 -22.59 6.98 1.99
CA GLY A 74 -23.81 6.38 2.53
C GLY A 74 -24.35 5.26 1.63
N ARG A 75 -25.45 4.62 2.05
CA ARG A 75 -26.13 3.54 1.30
C ARG A 75 -26.55 3.96 -0.12
N GLU A 76 -26.80 5.26 -0.32
CA GLU A 76 -27.17 5.85 -1.61
C GLU A 76 -26.00 5.91 -2.61
N GLY A 77 -24.77 5.68 -2.15
CA GLY A 77 -23.58 5.65 -3.02
C GLY A 77 -23.05 7.03 -3.43
N ASP A 78 -23.60 8.13 -2.93
CA ASP A 78 -23.12 9.49 -3.22
C ASP A 78 -21.70 9.74 -2.66
N PRO A 79 -20.69 10.00 -3.52
CA PRO A 79 -19.32 10.25 -3.09
C PRO A 79 -19.06 11.69 -2.61
N THR A 80 -20.04 12.60 -2.64
CA THR A 80 -19.83 14.05 -2.37
C THR A 80 -19.14 14.31 -1.03
N LYS A 81 -19.63 13.70 0.06
CA LYS A 81 -19.02 13.85 1.40
C LYS A 81 -17.58 13.33 1.44
N TYR A 82 -17.31 12.22 0.76
CA TYR A 82 -15.97 11.66 0.62
C TYR A 82 -15.04 12.62 -0.14
N LEU A 83 -15.48 13.17 -1.27
CA LEU A 83 -14.67 14.08 -2.09
C LEU A 83 -14.35 15.40 -1.36
N LEU A 84 -15.33 15.94 -0.61
CA LEU A 84 -15.10 17.14 0.21
C LEU A 84 -14.11 16.85 1.34
N PHE A 85 -14.26 15.71 2.01
CA PHE A 85 -13.31 15.29 3.04
C PHE A 85 -11.89 15.13 2.48
N MET A 86 -11.76 14.51 1.30
CA MET A 86 -10.47 14.35 0.64
C MET A 86 -9.87 15.68 0.19
N LYS A 87 -10.70 16.64 -0.22
CA LYS A 87 -10.24 18.00 -0.48
C LYS A 87 -9.65 18.64 0.78
N ASN A 88 -10.34 18.54 1.92
CA ASN A 88 -9.82 19.04 3.20
C ASN A 88 -8.51 18.35 3.58
N PHE A 89 -8.39 17.03 3.35
CA PHE A 89 -7.14 16.30 3.57
C PHE A 89 -5.98 16.86 2.72
N VAL A 90 -6.25 17.20 1.45
CA VAL A 90 -5.25 17.85 0.58
C VAL A 90 -4.85 19.22 1.13
N ASP A 91 -5.84 20.04 1.49
CA ASP A 91 -5.65 21.42 1.91
C ASP A 91 -4.99 21.54 3.31
N GLU A 92 -5.27 20.61 4.22
CA GLU A 92 -4.80 20.64 5.62
C GLU A 92 -3.56 19.76 5.89
N VAL A 93 -3.39 18.66 5.14
CA VAL A 93 -2.32 17.69 5.39
C VAL A 93 -1.29 17.70 4.26
N VAL A 94 -1.71 17.53 3.01
CA VAL A 94 -0.77 17.31 1.89
C VAL A 94 0.02 18.58 1.55
N VAL A 95 -0.70 19.68 1.28
CA VAL A 95 -0.10 20.94 0.80
C VAL A 95 0.75 21.63 1.88
N PRO A 96 0.27 21.83 3.12
CA PRO A 96 1.05 22.52 4.15
C PRO A 96 2.35 21.79 4.49
N ASN A 97 2.35 20.46 4.41
CA ASN A 97 3.51 19.63 4.73
C ASN A 97 4.40 19.28 3.53
N LYS A 98 4.19 19.96 2.38
CA LYS A 98 5.02 19.81 1.17
C LYS A 98 5.11 18.36 0.67
N VAL A 99 4.02 17.61 0.83
CA VAL A 99 3.89 16.25 0.29
C VAL A 99 3.72 16.38 -1.22
N THR A 100 4.66 15.81 -1.99
CA THR A 100 4.57 15.80 -3.45
C THR A 100 3.80 14.56 -3.91
N THR A 101 2.76 14.75 -4.71
CA THR A 101 1.91 13.69 -5.27
C THR A 101 2.36 13.37 -6.69
N ASN A 102 2.83 12.14 -6.91
CA ASN A 102 3.26 11.66 -8.21
C ASN A 102 2.23 10.65 -8.74
N PHE A 103 1.32 11.12 -9.58
CA PHE A 103 0.32 10.27 -10.21
C PHE A 103 0.92 9.57 -11.43
N VAL A 104 0.86 8.24 -11.45
CA VAL A 104 1.45 7.39 -12.47
C VAL A 104 0.36 6.55 -13.11
N PHE A 105 0.31 6.53 -14.43
CA PHE A 105 -0.59 5.62 -15.15
C PHE A 105 0.15 4.89 -16.27
N ALA A 106 -0.20 3.61 -16.45
CA ALA A 106 0.34 2.76 -17.49
C ALA A 106 -0.76 2.35 -18.47
N SER A 107 -0.53 2.70 -19.73
CA SER A 107 -1.37 2.33 -20.86
C SER A 107 -0.49 2.19 -22.10
N PHE A 108 -0.81 1.23 -22.97
CA PHE A 108 0.04 0.88 -24.09
C PHE A 108 -0.74 0.91 -25.40
N GLY A 109 -0.29 1.74 -26.35
CA GLY A 109 -0.82 1.79 -27.71
C GLY A 109 -0.29 0.68 -28.63
N VAL A 110 0.06 -0.48 -28.07
CA VAL A 110 0.48 -1.67 -28.84
C VAL A 110 -0.60 -2.75 -28.71
N LYS A 111 -0.64 -3.70 -29.64
CA LYS A 111 -1.59 -4.83 -29.54
C LYS A 111 -1.08 -5.89 -28.58
N GLU A 112 0.22 -6.17 -28.65
CA GLU A 112 0.88 -7.26 -27.95
C GLU A 112 2.22 -6.82 -27.35
N VAL A 113 2.65 -7.56 -26.33
CA VAL A 113 3.89 -7.40 -25.61
C VAL A 113 4.63 -8.73 -25.64
N SER A 114 5.89 -8.69 -26.06
CA SER A 114 6.76 -9.87 -26.09
C SER A 114 7.26 -10.21 -24.70
N MET A 115 7.06 -11.45 -24.27
CA MET A 115 7.53 -11.97 -22.99
C MET A 115 8.92 -12.63 -23.13
N PRO A 116 9.66 -12.86 -22.01
CA PRO A 116 10.98 -13.49 -22.04
C PRO A 116 11.04 -14.87 -22.68
N ASN A 117 9.95 -15.63 -22.59
CA ASN A 117 9.82 -16.96 -23.19
C ASN A 117 9.42 -16.93 -24.68
N GLY A 118 9.47 -15.75 -25.32
CA GLY A 118 9.08 -15.55 -26.73
C GLY A 118 7.58 -15.46 -26.98
N VAL A 119 6.72 -15.74 -25.98
CA VAL A 119 5.26 -15.68 -26.12
C VAL A 119 4.81 -14.23 -26.24
N GLN A 120 3.96 -13.93 -27.23
CA GLN A 120 3.27 -12.65 -27.32
C GLN A 120 2.02 -12.67 -26.43
N LYS A 121 1.87 -11.67 -25.56
CA LYS A 121 0.65 -11.46 -24.78
C LYS A 121 -0.06 -10.22 -25.26
N SER A 122 -1.39 -10.28 -25.40
CA SER A 122 -2.19 -9.07 -25.63
C SER A 122 -1.93 -8.04 -24.51
N VAL A 123 -2.00 -6.75 -24.82
CA VAL A 123 -1.79 -5.69 -23.82
C VAL A 123 -2.73 -5.83 -22.63
N MET A 124 -3.98 -6.26 -22.86
CA MET A 124 -4.95 -6.51 -21.79
C MET A 124 -4.51 -7.65 -20.88
N ALA A 125 -4.00 -8.76 -21.45
CA ALA A 125 -3.47 -9.88 -20.67
C ALA A 125 -2.21 -9.46 -19.90
N PHE A 126 -1.33 -8.65 -20.51
CA PHE A 126 -0.17 -8.09 -19.83
C PHE A 126 -0.57 -7.21 -18.64
N LEU A 127 -1.47 -6.24 -18.82
CA LEU A 127 -1.96 -5.34 -17.75
C LEU A 127 -2.64 -6.09 -16.59
N LYS A 128 -3.45 -7.11 -16.91
CA LYS A 128 -4.24 -7.83 -15.90
C LYS A 128 -3.48 -8.94 -15.19
N ASN A 129 -2.65 -9.68 -15.91
CA ASN A 129 -2.10 -10.94 -15.42
C ASN A 129 -0.60 -10.86 -15.14
N VAL A 130 0.11 -9.90 -15.73
CA VAL A 130 1.55 -9.75 -15.55
C VAL A 130 1.82 -8.50 -14.72
N LEU A 131 1.55 -7.32 -15.27
CA LEU A 131 1.86 -6.04 -14.64
C LEU A 131 1.18 -5.88 -13.28
N LYS A 132 -0.06 -6.37 -13.12
CA LYS A 132 -0.80 -6.38 -11.84
C LYS A 132 0.01 -6.96 -10.69
N SER A 133 0.81 -8.00 -10.94
CA SER A 133 1.50 -8.71 -9.86
C SER A 133 2.58 -7.86 -9.19
N TYR A 134 3.01 -6.77 -9.82
CA TYR A 134 4.14 -5.95 -9.37
C TYR A 134 3.98 -4.45 -9.63
N PHE A 135 2.79 -3.97 -10.00
CA PHE A 135 2.63 -2.56 -10.35
C PHE A 135 2.83 -1.64 -9.12
N ALA A 136 2.70 -2.16 -7.91
CA ALA A 136 2.82 -1.44 -6.64
C ALA A 136 4.16 -0.70 -6.53
N TYR A 137 5.24 -1.29 -7.06
CA TYR A 137 6.55 -0.63 -7.06
C TYR A 137 6.81 0.28 -8.26
N ILE A 138 5.99 0.23 -9.30
CA ILE A 138 6.19 1.02 -10.51
C ILE A 138 6.09 2.53 -10.22
N PRO A 139 5.10 3.05 -9.47
CA PRO A 139 5.07 4.46 -9.11
C PRO A 139 6.33 4.90 -8.34
N ALA A 140 6.79 4.09 -7.38
CA ALA A 140 8.03 4.36 -6.65
C ALA A 140 9.25 4.40 -7.58
N TRP A 141 9.42 3.40 -8.46
CA TRP A 141 10.49 3.36 -9.47
C TRP A 141 10.48 4.60 -10.38
N VAL A 142 9.31 5.00 -10.86
CA VAL A 142 9.10 6.18 -11.71
C VAL A 142 9.56 7.47 -11.03
N VAL A 143 9.37 7.59 -9.71
CA VAL A 143 9.86 8.73 -8.92
C VAL A 143 11.37 8.64 -8.70
N VAL A 144 11.90 7.51 -8.22
CA VAL A 144 13.33 7.41 -7.87
C VAL A 144 14.25 7.48 -9.07
N SER A 145 13.84 6.93 -10.22
CA SER A 145 14.62 6.97 -11.47
C SER A 145 14.79 8.38 -12.04
N ARG A 146 14.01 9.35 -11.55
CA ARG A 146 14.10 10.77 -11.92
C ARG A 146 14.70 11.64 -10.84
N LEU A 147 15.23 11.04 -9.76
CA LEU A 147 16.03 11.79 -8.81
C LEU A 147 17.35 12.15 -9.50
N ASN A 148 17.51 13.45 -9.82
CA ASN A 148 18.68 13.99 -10.50
C ASN A 148 19.99 13.86 -9.68
N ASN A 149 19.93 13.36 -8.45
CA ASN A 149 21.09 13.20 -7.57
C ASN A 149 21.27 11.72 -7.19
N PRO A 150 22.24 11.00 -7.81
CA PRO A 150 22.55 9.61 -7.51
C PRO A 150 22.94 9.35 -6.04
N LYS A 151 23.39 10.39 -5.32
CA LYS A 151 23.75 10.29 -3.89
C LYS A 151 22.54 10.48 -2.96
N ALA A 152 21.44 11.04 -3.45
CA ALA A 152 20.22 11.22 -2.69
C ALA A 152 19.40 9.93 -2.71
N LYS A 153 19.78 8.97 -1.86
CA LYS A 153 19.04 7.72 -1.71
C LYS A 153 17.75 7.93 -0.91
N ALA A 154 16.64 7.41 -1.41
CA ALA A 154 15.32 7.52 -0.78
C ALA A 154 15.00 6.32 0.14
N LYS A 155 14.17 6.54 1.15
CA LYS A 155 13.49 5.47 1.89
C LYS A 155 12.14 5.21 1.22
N VAL A 156 11.90 3.99 0.78
CA VAL A 156 10.70 3.64 0.00
C VAL A 156 9.86 2.63 0.76
N TYR A 157 8.59 2.96 0.90
CA TYR A 157 7.54 2.14 1.50
C TYR A 157 6.52 1.84 0.41
N ILE A 158 6.28 0.56 0.16
CA ILE A 158 5.37 0.09 -0.89
C ILE A 158 4.30 -0.75 -0.22
N ASP A 159 3.05 -0.61 -0.64
CA ASP A 159 2.04 -1.59 -0.23
C ASP A 159 2.41 -3.00 -0.70
N ASN A 160 1.83 -4.00 -0.06
CA ASN A 160 2.14 -5.38 -0.38
C ASN A 160 1.69 -5.77 -1.78
N PHE A 161 2.47 -6.64 -2.42
CA PHE A 161 2.12 -7.25 -3.70
C PHE A 161 2.44 -8.75 -3.66
N ASN A 162 2.09 -9.47 -4.72
CA ASN A 162 2.34 -10.91 -4.77
C ASN A 162 3.80 -11.20 -5.15
N PRO A 163 4.32 -12.40 -4.84
CA PRO A 163 5.52 -12.90 -5.51
C PRO A 163 5.42 -12.68 -7.02
N SER A 164 6.45 -12.06 -7.59
CA SER A 164 6.37 -11.52 -8.94
C SER A 164 7.70 -11.65 -9.67
N PRO A 165 7.69 -11.63 -11.01
CA PRO A 165 8.90 -11.79 -11.77
C PRO A 165 9.76 -10.53 -11.77
N LYS A 166 11.06 -10.73 -11.88
CA LYS A 166 12.04 -9.65 -11.86
C LYS A 166 11.92 -8.78 -13.12
N THR A 167 12.08 -7.47 -12.96
CA THR A 167 12.11 -6.49 -14.07
C THR A 167 13.36 -5.60 -13.97
N LYS A 168 13.75 -4.92 -15.05
CA LYS A 168 14.84 -3.92 -14.99
C LYS A 168 14.44 -2.71 -14.15
N ALA A 169 13.15 -2.37 -14.11
CA ALA A 169 12.61 -1.34 -13.23
C ALA A 169 12.85 -1.66 -11.75
N TRP A 170 12.69 -2.93 -11.36
CA TRP A 170 13.02 -3.38 -10.01
C TRP A 170 14.51 -3.22 -9.68
N ASP A 171 15.40 -3.64 -10.58
CA ASP A 171 16.85 -3.47 -10.40
C ASP A 171 17.25 -1.99 -10.29
N GLU A 172 16.64 -1.12 -11.09
CA GLU A 172 16.86 0.31 -11.00
C GLU A 172 16.35 0.89 -9.67
N LEU A 173 15.15 0.50 -9.23
CA LEU A 173 14.62 0.89 -7.94
C LEU A 173 15.62 0.56 -6.81
N LEU A 174 16.12 -0.69 -6.76
CA LEU A 174 17.06 -1.12 -5.73
C LEU A 174 18.38 -0.32 -5.73
N LYS A 175 18.83 0.19 -6.88
CA LYS A 175 20.05 1.02 -6.97
C LYS A 175 19.88 2.41 -6.37
N HIS A 176 18.66 2.95 -6.37
CA HIS A 176 18.37 4.34 -5.97
C HIS A 176 17.79 4.47 -4.56
N VAL A 177 17.54 3.36 -3.85
CA VAL A 177 16.99 3.37 -2.50
C VAL A 177 18.06 3.14 -1.43
N ALA A 178 17.90 3.81 -0.30
CA ALA A 178 18.67 3.56 0.92
C ALA A 178 18.04 2.43 1.74
N GLU A 179 16.70 2.38 1.73
CA GLU A 179 15.89 1.46 2.49
C GLU A 179 14.63 1.18 1.66
N LEU A 180 14.30 -0.09 1.49
CA LEU A 180 13.06 -0.53 0.85
C LEU A 180 12.29 -1.40 1.83
N LYS A 181 11.02 -1.05 2.04
CA LYS A 181 10.08 -1.81 2.85
C LYS A 181 8.83 -2.09 2.06
N ILE A 182 8.44 -3.35 2.00
CA ILE A 182 7.13 -3.76 1.48
C ILE A 182 6.26 -4.07 2.69
N ILE A 183 5.12 -3.41 2.82
CA ILE A 183 4.35 -3.41 4.06
C ILE A 183 3.02 -4.12 3.81
N PRO A 184 2.82 -5.35 4.34
CA PRO A 184 1.51 -5.97 4.46
C PRO A 184 0.52 -5.05 5.17
N ASN A 185 -0.62 -4.80 4.53
CA ASN A 185 -1.63 -3.82 4.97
C ASN A 185 -1.04 -2.41 5.10
N GLY A 186 -0.18 -2.01 4.14
CA GLY A 186 0.56 -0.76 4.20
C GLY A 186 -0.36 0.45 4.26
N ASP A 187 -1.48 0.40 3.54
CA ASP A 187 -2.58 1.35 3.55
C ASP A 187 -3.22 1.56 4.94
N LYS A 188 -3.08 0.59 5.86
CA LYS A 188 -3.64 0.64 7.22
C LYS A 188 -2.62 0.80 8.34
N VAL A 189 -1.32 0.62 8.07
CA VAL A 189 -0.27 0.68 9.12
C VAL A 189 0.84 1.68 8.85
N ASN A 190 0.98 2.17 7.60
CA ASN A 190 1.96 3.17 7.24
C ASN A 190 1.30 4.45 6.69
N PRO A 191 1.59 5.63 7.26
CA PRO A 191 0.91 6.87 6.89
C PRO A 191 1.22 7.29 5.43
N LEU A 192 2.44 7.05 4.92
CA LEU A 192 2.80 7.42 3.55
C LEU A 192 2.08 6.52 2.53
N VAL A 193 2.02 5.21 2.79
CA VAL A 193 1.29 4.27 1.92
C VAL A 193 -0.21 4.57 1.97
N SER A 194 -0.78 4.79 3.15
CA SER A 194 -2.15 5.27 3.32
C SER A 194 -2.41 6.58 2.55
N THR A 195 -1.51 7.56 2.63
CA THR A 195 -1.66 8.82 1.88
C THR A 195 -1.63 8.56 0.37
N ALA A 196 -0.79 7.64 -0.11
CA ALA A 196 -0.79 7.23 -1.52
C ALA A 196 -2.14 6.61 -1.93
N ASP A 197 -2.68 5.67 -1.15
CA ASP A 197 -3.99 5.03 -1.39
C ASP A 197 -5.13 6.06 -1.40
N LEU A 198 -5.19 6.92 -0.37
CA LEU A 198 -6.17 7.98 -0.24
C LEU A 198 -6.19 8.92 -1.46
N LEU A 199 -5.02 9.41 -1.86
CA LEU A 199 -4.90 10.31 -3.02
C LEU A 199 -5.14 9.58 -4.34
N LEU A 200 -4.69 8.32 -4.47
CA LEU A 200 -4.98 7.48 -5.62
C LEU A 200 -6.48 7.35 -5.83
N ARG A 201 -7.22 7.05 -4.75
CA ARG A 201 -8.67 6.91 -4.81
C ARG A 201 -9.35 8.26 -5.11
N TYR A 202 -8.94 9.34 -4.44
CA TYR A 202 -9.50 10.66 -4.69
C TYR A 202 -9.34 11.10 -6.14
N ILE A 203 -8.14 10.92 -6.71
CA ILE A 203 -7.85 11.21 -8.11
C ILE A 203 -8.67 10.31 -9.04
N LYS A 204 -8.72 9.00 -8.77
CA LYS A 204 -9.49 8.03 -9.56
C LYS A 204 -10.98 8.41 -9.63
N GLU A 205 -11.61 8.69 -8.49
CA GLU A 205 -13.02 9.08 -8.43
C GLU A 205 -13.27 10.38 -9.21
N SER A 206 -12.39 11.36 -9.05
CA SER A 206 -12.49 12.64 -9.77
C SER A 206 -12.38 12.48 -11.29
N ILE A 207 -11.45 11.63 -11.76
CA ILE A 207 -11.31 11.27 -13.18
C ILE A 207 -12.59 10.60 -13.69
N LEU A 208 -13.15 9.64 -12.95
CA LEU A 208 -14.33 8.89 -13.36
C LEU A 208 -15.58 9.78 -13.42
N LEU A 209 -15.82 10.57 -12.37
CA LEU A 209 -16.99 11.47 -12.28
C LEU A 209 -16.95 12.55 -13.36
N SER A 210 -15.79 13.17 -13.54
CA SER A 210 -15.61 14.24 -14.52
C SER A 210 -15.32 13.74 -15.94
N LYS A 211 -15.23 12.41 -16.12
CA LYS A 211 -14.91 11.74 -17.39
C LYS A 211 -13.63 12.29 -18.04
N TRP A 212 -12.62 12.58 -17.24
CA TRP A 212 -11.35 13.09 -17.75
C TRP A 212 -10.65 12.02 -18.58
N ARG A 213 -10.03 12.45 -19.68
CA ARG A 213 -9.19 11.57 -20.48
C ARG A 213 -7.91 11.25 -19.72
N LEU A 214 -7.50 9.98 -19.76
CA LEU A 214 -6.27 9.50 -19.13
C LEU A 214 -5.06 9.73 -20.06
N ASP A 215 -4.66 10.99 -20.17
CA ASP A 215 -3.44 11.43 -20.86
C ASP A 215 -2.75 12.53 -20.04
N VAL A 216 -1.45 12.74 -20.29
CA VAL A 216 -0.63 13.63 -19.46
C VAL A 216 -1.15 15.07 -19.49
N ASP A 217 -1.47 15.60 -20.67
CA ASP A 217 -1.86 17.01 -20.83
C ASP A 217 -3.20 17.29 -20.15
N THR A 218 -4.17 16.39 -20.32
CA THR A 218 -5.48 16.49 -19.66
C THR A 218 -5.34 16.44 -18.14
N LEU A 219 -4.54 15.51 -17.62
CA LEU A 219 -4.36 15.35 -16.18
C LEU A 219 -3.59 16.52 -15.56
N ILE A 220 -2.53 17.01 -16.19
CA ILE A 220 -1.78 18.18 -15.70
C ILE A 220 -2.66 19.42 -15.63
N ARG A 221 -3.57 19.59 -16.60
CA ARG A 221 -4.52 20.72 -16.60
C ARG A 221 -5.61 20.57 -15.54
N ASN A 222 -6.13 19.37 -15.34
CA ASN A 222 -7.34 19.17 -14.54
C ASN A 222 -7.05 18.85 -13.07
N LEU A 223 -6.01 18.07 -12.75
CA LEU A 223 -5.71 17.66 -11.37
C LEU A 223 -5.45 18.82 -10.40
N PRO A 224 -4.87 19.97 -10.80
CA PRO A 224 -4.76 21.14 -9.91
C PRO A 224 -6.11 21.63 -9.38
N SER A 225 -7.22 21.40 -10.09
CA SER A 225 -8.57 21.74 -9.60
C SER A 225 -9.00 20.95 -8.35
N LEU A 226 -8.29 19.87 -8.02
CA LEU A 226 -8.48 19.09 -6.79
C LEU A 226 -7.76 19.70 -5.57
N GLY A 227 -7.11 20.86 -5.73
CA GLY A 227 -6.39 21.55 -4.66
C GLY A 227 -4.88 21.31 -4.65
N PHE A 228 -4.34 20.51 -5.58
CA PHE A 228 -2.90 20.29 -5.66
C PHE A 228 -2.18 21.46 -6.34
N PRO A 229 -1.20 22.10 -5.67
CA PRO A 229 -0.32 23.07 -6.33
C PRO A 229 0.52 22.39 -7.42
N VAL A 230 0.82 23.13 -8.50
CA VAL A 230 1.55 22.63 -9.67
C VAL A 230 2.96 22.12 -9.31
N GLU A 231 3.58 22.73 -8.30
CA GLU A 231 4.89 22.33 -7.81
C GLU A 231 4.87 21.01 -7.03
N LEU A 232 3.76 20.69 -6.35
CA LEU A 232 3.56 19.48 -5.56
C LEU A 232 2.85 18.36 -6.33
N LEU A 233 2.49 18.58 -7.59
CA LEU A 233 1.85 17.58 -8.44
C LEU A 233 2.75 17.22 -9.62
N LYS A 234 2.93 15.91 -9.84
CA LYS A 234 3.58 15.38 -11.05
C LYS A 234 2.71 14.28 -11.65
N VAL A 235 2.64 14.25 -12.98
CA VAL A 235 1.92 13.24 -13.75
C VAL A 235 2.90 12.50 -14.65
N TYR A 236 2.89 11.17 -14.59
CA TYR A 236 3.79 10.33 -15.36
C TYR A 236 3.01 9.26 -16.13
N HIS A 237 3.33 9.12 -17.41
CA HIS A 237 2.84 8.04 -18.26
C HIS A 237 3.92 6.96 -18.44
N VAL A 238 3.57 5.72 -18.08
CA VAL A 238 4.38 4.53 -18.35
C VAL A 238 3.83 3.87 -19.62
N GLY A 239 4.31 4.34 -20.77
CA GLY A 239 3.87 3.89 -22.10
C GLY A 239 4.84 2.90 -22.77
N LYS A 240 4.73 2.77 -24.11
CA LYS A 240 5.55 1.86 -24.94
C LYS A 240 7.05 1.96 -24.67
N LYS A 241 7.58 3.18 -24.46
CA LYS A 241 9.01 3.42 -24.21
C LYS A 241 9.52 2.76 -22.92
N ALA A 242 8.63 2.55 -21.94
CA ALA A 242 8.97 1.92 -20.66
C ALA A 242 8.90 0.38 -20.71
N LEU A 243 8.34 -0.23 -21.77
CA LEU A 243 8.19 -1.69 -21.86
C LEU A 243 9.52 -2.42 -21.68
N SER A 244 10.62 -1.90 -22.22
CA SER A 244 11.96 -2.48 -22.05
C SER A 244 12.45 -2.51 -20.59
N LYS A 245 11.78 -1.78 -19.69
CA LYS A 245 12.07 -1.71 -18.25
C LYS A 245 11.10 -2.51 -17.41
N ILE A 246 9.81 -2.50 -17.77
CA ILE A 246 8.73 -3.09 -16.96
C ILE A 246 8.30 -4.48 -17.41
N VAL A 247 8.67 -4.93 -18.61
CA VAL A 247 8.49 -6.33 -19.01
C VAL A 247 9.46 -7.19 -18.18
N PRO A 248 9.01 -8.34 -17.66
CA PRO A 248 9.87 -9.24 -16.90
C PRO A 248 11.14 -9.63 -17.64
N THR A 249 12.20 -9.95 -16.91
CA THR A 249 13.44 -10.52 -17.47
C THR A 249 13.43 -12.05 -17.45
N SER A 250 12.60 -12.64 -16.60
CA SER A 250 12.37 -14.08 -16.41
C SER A 250 10.86 -14.34 -16.26
N THR A 251 10.45 -15.60 -16.37
CA THR A 251 9.08 -16.03 -16.02
C THR A 251 8.95 -16.47 -14.56
N GLU A 252 10.06 -16.57 -13.84
CA GLU A 252 10.13 -17.02 -12.45
C GLU A 252 9.77 -15.87 -11.49
N ASN A 253 9.12 -16.20 -10.38
CA ASN A 253 8.73 -15.21 -9.36
C ASN A 253 9.90 -14.93 -8.40
N ASP A 254 10.93 -14.28 -8.93
CA ASP A 254 12.19 -14.00 -8.23
C ASP A 254 12.05 -12.92 -7.15
N ILE A 255 11.04 -12.06 -7.24
CA ILE A 255 10.77 -11.03 -6.23
C ILE A 255 9.83 -11.63 -5.21
N LEU A 256 10.36 -11.85 -4.00
CA LEU A 256 9.64 -12.36 -2.84
C LEU A 256 9.43 -11.22 -1.82
N PRO A 257 8.26 -10.54 -1.81
CA PRO A 257 7.99 -9.37 -0.97
C PRO A 257 8.36 -9.53 0.50
N GLN A 258 8.22 -10.74 1.04
CA GLN A 258 8.58 -11.08 2.42
C GLN A 258 10.03 -10.74 2.80
N ASN A 259 10.95 -10.70 1.83
CA ASN A 259 12.34 -10.34 2.08
C ASN A 259 12.53 -8.85 2.45
N TRP A 260 11.51 -8.03 2.22
CA TRP A 260 11.50 -6.59 2.52
C TRP A 260 10.44 -6.20 3.55
N TYR A 261 9.82 -7.17 4.23
CA TYR A 261 8.84 -6.85 5.26
C TYR A 261 9.49 -6.10 6.43
N PRO A 262 8.84 -5.04 6.96
CA PRO A 262 9.34 -4.36 8.14
C PRO A 262 9.31 -5.29 9.36
N ARG A 263 10.29 -5.12 10.26
CA ARG A 263 10.41 -5.88 11.50
C ARG A 263 10.11 -4.99 12.71
N PRO A 264 9.48 -5.51 13.78
CA PRO A 264 9.05 -6.90 13.94
C PRO A 264 7.82 -7.27 13.09
N LEU A 265 7.72 -8.53 12.67
CA LEU A 265 6.48 -9.09 12.13
C LEU A 265 5.56 -9.48 13.28
N ILE A 266 4.27 -9.13 13.14
CA ILE A 266 3.21 -9.49 14.08
C ILE A 266 2.40 -10.63 13.46
N TYR A 267 2.57 -11.82 14.03
CA TYR A 267 1.90 -13.05 13.64
C TYR A 267 0.61 -13.20 14.44
N VAL A 268 -0.52 -13.19 13.75
CA VAL A 268 -1.83 -13.50 14.36
C VAL A 268 -2.04 -15.01 14.30
N ILE A 269 -2.20 -15.63 15.45
CA ILE A 269 -2.59 -17.05 15.54
C ILE A 269 -4.10 -17.14 15.41
N LYS A 270 -4.54 -17.97 14.46
CA LYS A 270 -5.95 -18.35 14.31
C LYS A 270 -6.32 -19.40 15.37
N GLU A 271 -7.57 -19.40 15.79
CA GLU A 271 -8.11 -20.38 16.72
C GLU A 271 -8.59 -21.66 16.00
N ASP A 272 -8.53 -21.70 14.66
CA ASP A 272 -8.93 -22.82 13.80
C ASP A 272 -10.39 -23.27 14.04
N LEU A 273 -11.25 -22.29 14.38
CA LEU A 273 -12.68 -22.51 14.63
C LEU A 273 -13.52 -22.55 13.35
N PHE A 274 -13.00 -22.01 12.25
CA PHE A 274 -13.67 -21.95 10.94
C PHE A 274 -12.73 -22.42 9.83
N GLN A 275 -13.21 -22.46 8.59
CA GLN A 275 -12.31 -22.64 7.46
C GLN A 275 -11.30 -21.48 7.39
N LYS A 276 -10.05 -21.79 6.98
CA LYS A 276 -8.91 -20.86 7.09
C LYS A 276 -9.17 -19.45 6.55
N ASP A 277 -9.87 -19.34 5.44
CA ASP A 277 -10.16 -18.06 4.79
C ASP A 277 -11.34 -17.32 5.44
N GLU A 278 -12.30 -18.06 6.00
CA GLU A 278 -13.44 -17.50 6.70
C GLU A 278 -13.03 -16.89 8.04
N GLU A 279 -12.21 -17.60 8.80
CA GLU A 279 -11.71 -17.11 10.09
C GLU A 279 -10.87 -15.84 9.91
N GLN A 280 -9.98 -15.83 8.92
CA GLN A 280 -9.17 -14.65 8.61
C GLN A 280 -10.05 -13.43 8.31
N ARG A 281 -11.06 -13.59 7.45
CA ARG A 281 -11.98 -12.50 7.11
C ARG A 281 -12.75 -12.02 8.34
N LEU A 282 -13.21 -12.94 9.18
CA LEU A 282 -13.90 -12.60 10.42
C LEU A 282 -13.00 -11.79 11.36
N ILE A 283 -11.74 -12.21 11.53
CA ILE A 283 -10.75 -11.50 12.33
C ILE A 283 -10.51 -10.11 11.74
N GLU A 284 -10.21 -9.99 10.45
CA GLU A 284 -9.95 -8.71 9.78
C GLU A 284 -11.12 -7.72 9.85
N GLN A 285 -12.36 -8.22 10.01
CA GLN A 285 -13.57 -7.42 10.17
C GLN A 285 -13.94 -7.15 11.64
N SER A 286 -13.23 -7.76 12.58
CA SER A 286 -13.55 -7.65 14.01
C SER A 286 -13.04 -6.35 14.63
N PRO A 287 -13.66 -5.84 15.71
CA PRO A 287 -13.16 -4.68 16.45
C PRO A 287 -11.75 -4.86 17.00
N VAL A 288 -11.35 -6.09 17.33
CA VAL A 288 -10.03 -6.36 17.92
C VAL A 288 -8.88 -6.20 16.90
N PHE A 289 -9.17 -6.34 15.60
CA PHE A 289 -8.17 -6.16 14.56
C PHE A 289 -7.66 -4.72 14.45
N GLU A 290 -8.49 -3.75 14.83
CA GLU A 290 -8.12 -2.34 14.93
C GLU A 290 -6.94 -2.13 15.92
N TYR A 291 -6.89 -2.91 17.00
CA TYR A 291 -5.82 -2.87 18.00
C TYR A 291 -4.52 -3.52 17.49
N LEU A 292 -4.64 -4.57 16.68
CA LEU A 292 -3.50 -5.18 15.99
C LEU A 292 -2.86 -4.19 15.00
N LEU A 293 -3.67 -3.57 14.15
CA LEU A 293 -3.23 -2.54 13.20
C LEU A 293 -2.59 -1.35 13.92
N ARG A 294 -3.20 -0.92 15.02
CA ARG A 294 -2.67 0.11 15.90
C ARG A 294 -1.28 -0.27 16.44
N HIS A 295 -1.14 -1.49 16.95
CA HIS A 295 0.14 -1.98 17.46
C HIS A 295 1.20 -2.04 16.36
N ALA A 296 0.88 -2.61 15.20
CA ALA A 296 1.75 -2.71 14.04
C ALA A 296 2.28 -1.35 13.60
N SER A 297 1.39 -0.36 13.48
CA SER A 297 1.78 1.01 13.17
C SER A 297 2.72 1.60 14.23
N LYS A 298 2.45 1.37 15.52
CA LYS A 298 3.25 1.91 16.63
C LYS A 298 4.66 1.35 16.67
N VAL A 299 4.83 0.05 16.40
CA VAL A 299 6.16 -0.61 16.40
C VAL A 299 6.86 -0.52 15.04
N GLY A 300 6.22 0.06 14.03
CA GLY A 300 6.75 0.15 12.67
C GLY A 300 6.88 -1.21 11.99
N GLY A 301 6.06 -2.18 12.40
CA GLY A 301 6.03 -3.56 11.89
C GLY A 301 4.94 -3.78 10.85
N SER A 302 4.64 -5.04 10.56
CA SER A 302 3.50 -5.44 9.72
C SER A 302 2.83 -6.70 10.26
N ILE A 303 1.61 -6.96 9.79
CA ILE A 303 0.76 -8.06 10.27
C ILE A 303 0.73 -9.18 9.24
N LYS A 304 0.80 -10.42 9.73
CA LYS A 304 0.58 -11.63 8.95
C LYS A 304 -0.16 -12.66 9.80
N PHE A 305 -1.00 -13.49 9.18
CA PHE A 305 -1.55 -14.67 9.86
C PHE A 305 -0.54 -15.81 9.83
N LEU A 306 -0.29 -16.42 10.99
CA LEU A 306 0.70 -17.48 11.12
C LEU A 306 0.29 -18.71 10.31
N ALA A 307 1.15 -19.16 9.40
CA ALA A 307 0.98 -20.40 8.67
C ALA A 307 2.02 -21.45 9.11
N LEU A 308 1.56 -22.48 9.82
CA LEU A 308 2.42 -23.56 10.37
C LEU A 308 2.78 -24.66 9.35
N GLN A 309 2.47 -24.50 8.06
CA GLN A 309 2.76 -25.54 7.07
C GLN A 309 4.28 -25.69 6.83
N GLY A 310 4.74 -26.94 6.81
CA GLY A 310 6.15 -27.30 6.69
C GLY A 310 6.71 -27.11 5.27
N GLY A 311 7.96 -26.64 5.21
CA GLY A 311 8.73 -26.41 3.99
C GLY A 311 9.78 -25.32 4.22
N SER A 312 10.92 -25.41 3.53
CA SER A 312 11.99 -24.42 3.59
C SER A 312 11.44 -23.04 3.19
N GLY A 313 11.49 -22.06 4.10
CA GLY A 313 11.01 -20.70 3.86
C GLY A 313 9.56 -20.42 4.30
N GLY A 314 8.96 -21.29 5.10
CA GLY A 314 7.69 -21.03 5.79
C GLY A 314 7.81 -20.10 7.01
N ASP A 315 6.69 -19.73 7.63
CA ASP A 315 6.67 -18.77 8.75
C ASP A 315 7.47 -19.24 9.97
N ILE A 316 7.56 -20.56 10.19
CA ILE A 316 8.39 -21.15 11.25
C ILE A 316 9.87 -20.86 11.04
N ASP A 317 10.36 -20.97 9.80
CA ASP A 317 11.77 -20.65 9.49
C ASP A 317 12.06 -19.17 9.71
N ASP A 318 11.11 -18.31 9.37
CA ASP A 318 11.23 -16.87 9.56
C ASP A 318 11.20 -16.50 11.04
N LEU A 319 10.27 -17.05 11.81
CA LEU A 319 10.21 -16.91 13.27
C LEU A 319 11.49 -17.38 13.95
N ARG A 320 12.05 -18.51 13.51
CA ARG A 320 13.31 -19.05 14.05
C ARG A 320 14.49 -18.11 13.81
N LYS A 321 14.59 -17.51 12.61
CA LYS A 321 15.73 -16.67 12.21
C LYS A 321 15.61 -15.22 12.68
N ASN A 322 14.41 -14.66 12.57
CA ASN A 322 14.16 -13.22 12.69
C ASN A 322 13.28 -12.87 13.89
N GLY A 323 12.70 -13.86 14.57
CA GLY A 323 11.76 -13.63 15.66
C GLY A 323 10.49 -12.90 15.21
N GLY A 324 9.77 -12.37 16.19
CA GLY A 324 8.56 -11.61 15.94
C GLY A 324 7.71 -11.42 17.18
N ILE A 325 6.53 -10.84 16.97
CA ILE A 325 5.49 -10.75 17.97
C ILE A 325 4.40 -11.73 17.55
N VAL A 326 4.00 -12.61 18.45
CA VAL A 326 2.93 -13.57 18.23
C VAL A 326 1.73 -13.09 19.04
N VAL A 327 0.60 -12.90 18.39
CA VAL A 327 -0.63 -12.45 19.04
C VAL A 327 -1.68 -13.56 19.00
N SER A 328 -2.15 -13.95 20.17
CA SER A 328 -3.20 -14.93 20.37
C SER A 328 -4.56 -14.25 20.53
N LEU A 329 -5.59 -14.83 19.89
CA LEU A 329 -6.96 -14.31 19.94
C LEU A 329 -7.83 -15.02 20.98
N GLY A 330 -7.48 -16.26 21.32
CA GLY A 330 -8.16 -17.08 22.31
C GLY A 330 -7.26 -18.17 22.91
N PRO A 331 -7.86 -19.18 23.58
CA PRO A 331 -7.12 -20.20 24.32
C PRO A 331 -6.21 -21.07 23.45
N HIS A 332 -6.63 -21.42 22.22
CA HIS A 332 -5.81 -22.24 21.33
C HIS A 332 -4.55 -21.49 20.91
N GLY A 333 -4.73 -20.24 20.46
CA GLY A 333 -3.61 -19.37 20.10
C GLY A 333 -2.69 -19.08 21.28
N SER A 334 -3.24 -18.96 22.50
CA SER A 334 -2.42 -18.74 23.72
C SER A 334 -1.53 -19.95 23.99
N GLY A 335 -2.08 -21.15 23.96
CA GLY A 335 -1.32 -22.39 24.14
C GLY A 335 -0.20 -22.54 23.09
N MET A 336 -0.50 -22.20 21.84
CA MET A 336 0.49 -22.24 20.75
C MET A 336 1.60 -21.18 20.94
N GLY A 337 1.24 -19.95 21.31
CA GLY A 337 2.18 -18.87 21.58
C GLY A 337 3.15 -19.22 22.71
N GLU A 338 2.63 -19.72 23.83
CA GLU A 338 3.44 -20.21 24.95
C GLU A 338 4.34 -21.37 24.55
N TYR A 339 3.83 -22.30 23.74
CA TYR A 339 4.60 -23.43 23.25
C TYR A 339 5.78 -22.98 22.38
N LEU A 340 5.58 -22.03 21.47
CA LEU A 340 6.67 -21.44 20.66
C LEU A 340 7.74 -20.78 21.55
N VAL A 341 7.35 -20.04 22.59
CA VAL A 341 8.29 -19.47 23.56
C VAL A 341 9.08 -20.57 24.28
N ARG A 342 8.41 -21.63 24.76
CA ARG A 342 9.06 -22.77 25.45
C ARG A 342 10.01 -23.56 24.55
N LEU A 343 9.72 -23.63 23.25
CA LEU A 343 10.63 -24.22 22.26
C LEU A 343 11.87 -23.35 21.97
N GLY A 344 11.95 -22.15 22.56
CA GLY A 344 13.10 -21.26 22.42
C GLY A 344 13.07 -20.38 21.18
N PHE A 345 11.90 -20.21 20.52
CA PHE A 345 11.78 -19.23 19.45
C PHE A 345 11.97 -17.81 20.01
N PRO A 346 12.68 -16.91 19.30
CA PRO A 346 12.89 -15.53 19.73
C PRO A 346 11.65 -14.67 19.50
N VAL A 347 10.54 -15.02 20.15
CA VAL A 347 9.23 -14.38 19.97
C VAL A 347 8.75 -13.72 21.25
N THR A 348 8.07 -12.58 21.11
CA THR A 348 7.25 -12.01 22.18
C THR A 348 5.82 -12.49 21.98
N HIS A 349 5.26 -13.21 22.95
CA HIS A 349 3.86 -13.62 22.93
C HIS A 349 3.00 -12.56 23.63
N LEU A 350 1.94 -12.12 22.97
CA LEU A 350 0.92 -11.23 23.51
C LEU A 350 -0.47 -11.85 23.34
N GLN A 351 -1.36 -11.56 24.28
CA GLN A 351 -2.79 -11.79 24.14
C GLN A 351 -3.46 -10.54 23.55
N ILE A 352 -4.52 -10.74 22.77
CA ILE A 352 -5.27 -9.63 22.19
C ILE A 352 -5.86 -8.70 23.26
N SER A 353 -6.21 -9.24 24.43
CA SER A 353 -6.69 -8.50 25.60
C SER A 353 -5.66 -7.48 26.11
N GLU A 354 -4.37 -7.80 26.04
CA GLU A 354 -3.29 -6.88 26.41
C GLU A 354 -3.20 -5.70 25.46
N LEU A 355 -3.40 -5.94 24.15
CA LEU A 355 -3.44 -4.87 23.15
C LEU A 355 -4.69 -4.00 23.32
N VAL A 356 -5.83 -4.60 23.65
CA VAL A 356 -7.07 -3.88 23.97
C VAL A 356 -6.88 -3.00 25.19
N SER A 357 -6.34 -3.53 26.29
CA SER A 357 -6.02 -2.76 27.50
C SER A 357 -5.05 -1.60 27.21
N LYS A 358 -4.02 -1.87 26.41
CA LYS A 358 -2.97 -0.89 26.08
C LYS A 358 -3.45 0.30 25.24
N TYR A 359 -4.44 0.10 24.35
CA TYR A 359 -4.89 1.14 23.41
C TYR A 359 -6.36 1.52 23.54
N GLY A 360 -7.13 0.83 24.38
CA GLY A 360 -8.58 1.00 24.53
C GLY A 360 -8.98 2.20 25.38
N GLY A 361 -8.09 2.64 26.29
CA GLY A 361 -8.38 3.73 27.22
C GLY A 361 -9.22 3.28 28.41
#